data_AF-A0A9X6MH15-F1
#
_entry.id   AF-A0A9X6MH15-F1
#
_cell.length_a   1.000
_cell.length_b   1.000
_cell.length_c   1.000
_cell.angle_alpha   90.00
_cell.angle_beta   90.00
_cell.angle_gamma   90.00
#
_symmetry.space_group_name_H-M   'P 1'
#
loop_
_entity.id
_entity.type
_entity.pdbx_description
1 polymer ?
#
loop_
_entity_poly.entity_id
_entity_poly.type
_entity_poly.pdbx_seq_one_letter_code
_entity_poly.pdbx_strand_id
1 'polypeptide(L)'
;MEFTISRAYEGLSKVECQDLLEAVQVTYNIEGDLYYRGELIVSCMGYSEMRNRKNLKRLGIEMIVINNHIRFKWLDEYKNKEAYYANIIDLKRIGMGDKAEIHVSDCKRLESDIRFDSLDSIRPYMEDLFSNYKSEDILISFNSVQGHQYL
;
A
#
# COMPACT_ATOMS: atom_id res chain seq x y z
N MET A 1 -0.40 14.30 10.85
CA MET A 1 -0.23 13.22 11.86
C MET A 1 1.20 12.73 11.75
N GLU A 2 1.84 12.28 12.83
CA GLU A 2 3.23 11.79 12.78
C GLU A 2 3.23 10.27 12.98
N PHE A 3 3.54 9.55 11.91
CA PHE A 3 3.75 8.11 11.89
C PHE A 3 5.21 7.85 11.57
N THR A 4 5.83 6.94 12.33
CA THR A 4 7.19 6.48 12.06
C THR A 4 7.21 4.98 11.97
N ILE A 5 7.89 4.43 10.96
CA ILE A 5 8.10 3.00 10.80
C ILE A 5 9.57 2.69 11.10
N SER A 6 9.84 1.62 11.83
CA SER A 6 11.18 1.04 11.92
C SER A 6 11.20 -0.29 11.19
N ARG A 7 12.04 -0.42 10.17
CA ARG A 7 12.44 -1.76 9.72
C ARG A 7 13.55 -2.27 10.63
N ALA A 8 13.70 -3.59 10.74
CA ALA A 8 14.70 -4.22 11.59
C ALA A 8 16.15 -3.77 11.29
N TYR A 9 16.42 -3.29 10.05
CA TYR A 9 17.76 -2.96 9.58
C TYR A 9 17.98 -1.48 9.17
N GLU A 10 16.94 -0.64 9.13
CA GLU A 10 17.02 0.74 8.58
C GLU A 10 16.79 1.85 9.61
N GLY A 11 16.50 1.49 10.87
CA GLY A 11 16.14 2.47 11.90
C GLY A 11 14.77 3.11 11.68
N LEU A 12 14.45 4.13 12.47
CA LEU A 12 13.16 4.83 12.40
C LEU A 12 13.15 5.83 11.23
N SER A 13 12.21 5.64 10.30
CA SER A 13 11.88 6.60 9.25
C SER A 13 10.48 7.18 9.46
N LYS A 14 10.29 8.45 9.13
CA LYS A 14 8.95 9.03 9.01
C LYS A 14 8.31 8.47 7.75
N VAL A 15 7.00 8.22 7.81
CA VAL A 15 6.25 7.74 6.65
C VAL A 15 5.10 8.68 6.37
N GLU A 16 5.01 9.15 5.13
CA GLU A 16 3.91 9.98 4.67
C GLU A 16 2.68 9.11 4.35
N CYS A 17 1.70 9.15 5.27
CA CYS A 17 0.41 8.47 5.15
C CYS A 17 -0.73 9.45 5.43
N GLN A 18 -1.86 9.29 4.73
CA GLN A 18 -3.05 10.12 4.98
C GLN A 18 -3.63 9.85 6.36
N ASP A 19 -3.66 8.58 6.77
CA ASP A 19 -4.20 8.14 8.05
C ASP A 19 -3.43 6.95 8.65
N LEU A 20 -3.90 6.50 9.81
CA LEU A 20 -3.31 5.37 10.52
C LEU A 20 -3.54 4.04 9.79
N LEU A 21 -4.64 3.87 9.05
CA LEU A 21 -4.92 2.62 8.34
C LEU A 21 -3.88 2.42 7.23
N GLU A 22 -3.59 3.46 6.46
CA GLU A 22 -2.54 3.46 5.45
C GLU A 22 -1.17 3.17 6.08
N ALA A 23 -0.84 3.78 7.22
CA ALA A 23 0.42 3.53 7.93
C ALA A 23 0.55 2.06 8.38
N VAL A 24 -0.54 1.44 8.86
CA VAL A 24 -0.59 0.02 9.22
C VAL A 24 -0.39 -0.88 7.99
N GLN A 25 -1.04 -0.56 6.87
CA GLN A 25 -0.90 -1.31 5.62
C GLN A 25 0.55 -1.31 5.13
N VAL A 26 1.19 -0.13 5.08
CA VAL A 26 2.60 -0.01 4.69
C VAL A 26 3.49 -0.78 5.66
N THR A 27 3.26 -0.67 6.96
CA THR A 27 4.07 -1.36 7.99
C THR A 27 4.07 -2.87 7.80
N TYR A 28 2.89 -3.47 7.57
CA TYR A 28 2.77 -4.90 7.34
C TYR A 28 3.39 -5.35 6.02
N ASN A 29 3.30 -4.52 4.97
CA ASN A 29 3.92 -4.84 3.68
C ASN A 29 5.45 -4.84 3.75
N ILE A 30 6.03 -4.03 4.65
CA ILE A 30 7.48 -3.93 4.81
C ILE A 30 8.01 -4.71 6.03
N GLU A 31 7.15 -5.49 6.69
CA GLU A 31 7.47 -6.29 7.88
C GLU A 31 8.12 -5.49 9.03
N GLY A 32 7.61 -4.28 9.28
CA GLY A 32 8.18 -3.32 10.23
C GLY A 32 7.46 -3.19 11.58
N ASP A 33 7.90 -2.17 12.32
CA ASP A 33 7.28 -1.68 13.55
C ASP A 33 6.68 -0.30 13.33
N LEU A 34 5.39 -0.12 13.65
CA LEU A 34 4.69 1.16 13.53
C LEU A 34 4.61 1.85 14.87
N TYR A 35 5.10 3.09 14.92
CA TYR A 35 4.95 3.98 16.06
C TYR A 35 4.02 5.15 15.71
N TYR A 36 3.15 5.49 16.66
CA TYR A 36 2.30 6.67 16.59
C TYR A 36 2.50 7.49 17.86
N ARG A 37 2.93 8.76 17.70
CA ARG A 37 3.27 9.64 18.84
C ARG A 37 4.27 9.03 19.83
N GLY A 38 5.23 8.25 19.31
CA GLY A 38 6.26 7.58 20.12
C GLY A 38 5.84 6.26 20.76
N GLU A 39 4.57 5.85 20.65
CA GLU A 39 4.09 4.56 21.16
C GLU A 39 4.11 3.50 20.06
N LEU A 40 4.66 2.32 20.36
CA LEU A 40 4.63 1.16 19.45
C LEU A 40 3.20 0.61 19.36
N ILE A 41 2.60 0.72 18.18
CA ILE A 41 1.21 0.33 17.93
C ILE A 41 1.14 -1.08 17.34
N VAL A 42 1.98 -1.37 16.34
CA VAL A 42 2.09 -2.64 15.63
C VAL A 42 3.55 -3.04 15.55
N SER A 43 3.83 -4.34 15.70
CA SER A 43 5.14 -4.90 15.42
C SER A 43 4.99 -6.22 14.68
N CYS A 44 5.47 -6.29 13.43
CA CYS A 44 5.39 -7.52 12.63
C CYS A 44 6.33 -8.61 13.16
N MET A 45 7.45 -8.23 13.77
CA MET A 45 8.48 -9.15 14.25
C MET A 45 8.49 -9.31 15.78
N GLY A 46 7.99 -8.33 16.53
CA GLY A 46 8.04 -8.30 17.98
C GLY A 46 6.73 -8.65 18.68
N TYR A 47 5.57 -8.49 18.03
CA TYR A 47 4.26 -8.81 18.60
C TYR A 47 3.63 -10.03 17.92
N SER A 48 2.92 -10.84 18.70
CA SER A 48 2.08 -11.90 18.12
C SER A 48 0.92 -11.31 17.33
N GLU A 49 0.41 -12.07 16.35
CA GLU A 49 -0.76 -11.66 15.57
C GLU A 49 -1.95 -11.26 16.45
N MET A 50 -2.23 -12.04 17.50
CA MET A 50 -3.31 -11.76 18.45
C MET A 50 -3.09 -10.41 19.18
N ARG A 51 -1.84 -10.08 19.53
CA ARG A 51 -1.52 -8.81 20.17
C ARG A 51 -1.70 -7.65 19.19
N ASN A 52 -1.22 -7.77 17.96
CA ASN A 52 -1.44 -6.78 16.91
C ASN A 52 -2.94 -6.56 16.65
N ARG A 53 -3.72 -7.63 16.51
CA ARG A 53 -5.18 -7.57 16.35
C ARG A 53 -5.86 -6.83 17.50
N LYS A 54 -5.46 -7.09 18.76
CA LYS A 54 -6.01 -6.40 19.93
C LYS A 54 -5.67 -4.92 19.94
N ASN A 55 -4.43 -4.56 19.61
CA ASN A 55 -3.99 -3.17 19.54
C ASN A 55 -4.74 -2.40 18.45
N LEU A 56 -4.77 -2.95 17.23
CA LEU A 56 -5.47 -2.34 16.09
C LEU A 56 -6.96 -2.17 16.37
N LYS A 57 -7.61 -3.17 16.97
CA LYS A 57 -9.03 -3.09 17.32
C LYS A 57 -9.33 -1.94 18.29
N ARG A 58 -8.44 -1.66 19.26
CA ARG A 58 -8.58 -0.51 20.17
C ARG A 58 -8.49 0.84 19.45
N LEU A 59 -7.80 0.87 18.32
CA LEU A 59 -7.65 2.07 17.48
C LEU A 59 -8.73 2.17 16.39
N GLY A 60 -9.70 1.26 16.39
CA GLY A 60 -10.77 1.27 15.40
C GLY A 60 -10.41 0.57 14.10
N ILE A 61 -9.31 -0.19 14.04
CA ILE A 61 -8.88 -0.92 12.83
C ILE A 61 -9.12 -2.42 13.03
N GLU A 62 -9.76 -3.05 12.05
CA GLU A 62 -9.92 -4.49 11.97
C GLU A 62 -8.84 -5.11 11.08
N MET A 63 -8.16 -6.13 11.60
CA MET A 63 -7.25 -7.00 10.84
C MET A 63 -8.02 -8.25 10.38
N ILE A 64 -8.03 -8.52 9.08
CA ILE A 64 -8.77 -9.62 8.46
C ILE A 64 -7.76 -10.51 7.72
N VAL A 65 -7.95 -11.82 7.76
CA VAL A 65 -7.14 -12.78 6.99
C VAL A 65 -8.04 -13.41 5.93
N ILE A 66 -7.73 -13.20 4.66
CA ILE A 66 -8.47 -13.73 3.51
C ILE A 66 -7.48 -14.41 2.58
N ASN A 67 -7.65 -15.71 2.30
CA ASN A 67 -6.76 -16.48 1.41
C ASN A 67 -5.26 -16.31 1.74
N ASN A 68 -4.90 -16.42 3.02
CA ASN A 68 -3.54 -16.17 3.54
C ASN A 68 -3.00 -14.73 3.35
N HIS A 69 -3.84 -13.78 2.92
CA HIS A 69 -3.48 -12.37 2.86
C HIS A 69 -4.09 -11.61 4.03
N ILE A 70 -3.25 -10.85 4.72
CA ILE A 70 -3.68 -9.92 5.77
C ILE A 70 -4.22 -8.66 5.10
N ARG A 71 -5.39 -8.22 5.55
CA ARG A 71 -6.02 -6.96 5.15
C ARG A 71 -6.45 -6.17 6.36
N PHE A 72 -6.62 -4.87 6.16
CA PHE A 72 -6.99 -3.93 7.20
C PHE A 72 -8.12 -3.05 6.72
N LYS A 73 -9.06 -2.75 7.60
CA LYS A 73 -10.10 -1.74 7.37
C LYS A 73 -10.43 -1.00 8.65
N TRP A 74 -11.01 0.19 8.54
CA TRP A 74 -11.65 0.84 9.67
C TRP A 74 -12.90 0.05 10.10
N LEU A 75 -13.15 -0.04 11.39
CA LEU A 75 -14.42 -0.52 11.97
C LEU A 75 -15.57 0.48 11.71
N ASP A 76 -15.22 1.76 11.53
CA ASP A 76 -16.13 2.80 11.08
C ASP A 76 -16.15 2.81 9.55
N GLU A 77 -17.21 2.25 8.96
CA GLU A 77 -17.33 2.06 7.52
C GLU A 77 -17.30 3.37 6.72
N TYR A 78 -17.65 4.51 7.32
CA TYR A 78 -17.57 5.82 6.64
C TYR A 78 -16.13 6.29 6.41
N LYS A 79 -15.15 5.70 7.10
CA LYS A 79 -13.72 5.98 6.91
C LYS A 79 -13.08 5.10 5.83
N ASN A 80 -13.73 4.02 5.43
CA ASN A 80 -13.25 3.12 4.37
C ASN A 80 -13.55 3.72 2.99
N LYS A 81 -12.84 4.80 2.66
CA LYS A 81 -12.92 5.43 1.33
C LYS A 81 -12.24 4.53 0.30
N GLU A 82 -12.87 4.43 -0.87
CA GLU A 82 -12.26 3.79 -2.03
C GLU A 82 -11.00 4.56 -2.45
N ALA A 83 -9.91 3.82 -2.63
CA ALA A 83 -8.63 4.37 -3.05
C ALA A 83 -7.83 3.28 -3.76
N TYR A 84 -7.07 3.71 -4.77
CA TYR A 84 -6.25 2.85 -5.60
C TYR A 84 -4.81 3.35 -5.54
N TYR A 85 -3.87 2.43 -5.39
CA TYR A 85 -2.46 2.75 -5.23
C TYR A 85 -1.69 2.06 -6.34
N ALA A 86 -1.02 2.85 -7.18
CA ALA A 86 -0.23 2.37 -8.29
C ALA A 86 1.25 2.34 -7.92
N ASN A 87 1.85 1.16 -7.99
CA ASN A 87 3.28 0.97 -7.97
C ASN A 87 3.82 0.91 -9.40
N ILE A 88 4.90 1.65 -9.67
CA ILE A 88 5.44 1.83 -11.02
C ILE A 88 6.84 1.24 -11.12
N ILE A 89 7.03 0.38 -12.12
CA ILE A 89 8.32 -0.19 -12.48
C ILE A 89 8.59 0.13 -13.95
N ASP A 90 9.51 1.07 -14.18
CA ASP A 90 10.01 1.38 -15.52
C ASP A 90 11.12 0.37 -15.90
N LEU A 91 10.75 -0.68 -16.66
CA LEU A 91 11.69 -1.74 -17.05
C LEU A 91 12.78 -1.22 -17.98
N LYS A 92 12.50 -0.20 -18.78
CA LYS A 92 13.49 0.40 -19.69
C LYS A 92 14.55 1.15 -18.93
N ARG A 93 14.16 1.93 -17.91
CA ARG A 93 15.08 2.68 -17.07
C ARG A 93 16.02 1.76 -16.29
N ILE A 94 15.57 0.57 -15.92
CA ILE A 94 16.39 -0.43 -15.21
C ILE A 94 17.05 -1.45 -16.17
N GLY A 95 16.90 -1.29 -17.48
CA GLY A 95 17.54 -2.15 -18.49
C GLY A 95 17.01 -3.58 -18.57
N MET A 96 15.75 -3.81 -18.17
CA MET A 96 15.11 -5.13 -18.11
C MET A 96 14.06 -5.36 -19.22
N GLY A 97 13.75 -4.37 -20.03
CA GLY A 97 12.81 -4.48 -21.14
C GLY A 97 12.41 -3.11 -21.71
N ASP A 98 11.46 -3.07 -22.63
CA ASP A 98 11.00 -1.82 -23.26
C ASP A 98 9.64 -1.32 -22.73
N LYS A 99 9.18 -1.88 -21.61
CA LYS A 99 7.83 -1.65 -21.07
C LYS A 99 7.84 -0.91 -19.73
N ALA A 100 6.70 -0.31 -19.41
CA ALA A 100 6.39 0.13 -18.05
C ALA A 100 5.38 -0.84 -17.44
N GLU A 101 5.67 -1.35 -16.23
CA GLU A 101 4.76 -2.18 -15.46
C GLU A 101 4.16 -1.38 -14.30
N ILE A 102 2.83 -1.36 -14.25
CA ILE A 102 2.05 -0.67 -13.23
C ILE A 102 1.21 -1.70 -12.50
N HIS A 103 1.43 -1.81 -11.20
CA HIS A 103 0.71 -2.71 -10.31
C HIS A 103 -0.19 -1.88 -9.39
N VAL A 104 -1.49 -1.99 -9.60
CA VAL A 104 -2.53 -1.29 -8.85
C VAL A 104 -3.09 -2.19 -7.76
N SER A 105 -3.25 -1.63 -6.56
CA SER A 105 -3.84 -2.28 -5.39
C SER A 105 -4.88 -1.37 -4.73
N ASP A 106 -5.82 -1.95 -3.99
CA ASP A 106 -6.82 -1.25 -3.16
C ASP A 106 -6.27 -0.81 -1.79
N CYS A 107 -4.95 -0.95 -1.59
CA CYS A 107 -4.25 -0.56 -0.38
C CYS A 107 -2.85 -0.07 -0.73
N LYS A 108 -2.32 0.85 0.07
CA LYS A 108 -0.94 1.34 -0.11
C LYS A 108 0.05 0.27 0.34
N ARG A 109 1.01 -0.08 -0.52
CA ARG A 109 2.03 -1.08 -0.21
C ARG A 109 3.36 -0.43 0.09
N LEU A 110 3.71 0.59 -0.69
CA LEU A 110 4.98 1.32 -0.58
C LEU A 110 4.72 2.81 -0.42
N GLU A 111 5.67 3.50 0.19
CA GLU A 111 5.62 4.95 0.35
C GLU A 111 5.56 5.67 -1.02
N SER A 112 6.24 5.12 -2.02
CA SER A 112 6.29 5.63 -3.38
C SER A 112 5.03 5.40 -4.21
N ASP A 113 4.03 4.67 -3.68
CA ASP A 113 2.82 4.37 -4.45
C ASP A 113 2.00 5.63 -4.68
N ILE A 114 1.52 5.80 -5.91
CA ILE A 114 0.70 6.95 -6.31
C ILE A 114 -0.76 6.63 -6.02
N ARG A 115 -1.44 7.51 -5.30
CA ARG A 115 -2.86 7.36 -4.93
C ARG A 115 -3.78 7.93 -6.01
N PHE A 116 -4.84 7.18 -6.31
CA PHE A 116 -5.94 7.54 -7.20
C PHE A 116 -7.27 7.30 -6.49
N ASP A 117 -8.28 8.10 -6.82
CA ASP A 117 -9.65 7.93 -6.32
C ASP A 117 -10.53 7.10 -7.29
N SER A 118 -10.02 6.75 -8.48
CA SER A 118 -10.73 5.94 -9.48
C SER A 118 -9.76 5.16 -10.37
N LEU A 119 -10.11 3.90 -10.72
CA LEU A 119 -9.37 3.10 -11.70
C LEU A 119 -9.30 3.77 -13.08
N ASP A 120 -10.37 4.44 -13.50
CA ASP A 120 -10.47 5.09 -14.82
C ASP A 120 -9.44 6.23 -14.98
N SER A 121 -8.99 6.81 -13.87
CA SER A 121 -8.00 7.89 -13.87
C SER A 121 -6.55 7.40 -14.03
N ILE A 122 -6.30 6.10 -13.85
CA ILE A 122 -4.94 5.55 -13.82
C ILE A 122 -4.34 5.53 -15.22
N ARG A 123 -5.06 4.96 -16.21
CA ARG A 123 -4.54 4.83 -17.58
C ARG A 123 -4.16 6.18 -18.21
N PRO A 124 -5.04 7.21 -18.19
CA PRO A 124 -4.67 8.53 -18.72
C PRO A 124 -3.45 9.13 -18.04
N TYR A 125 -3.32 8.95 -16.71
CA TYR A 125 -2.16 9.44 -15.97
C TYR A 125 -0.86 8.73 -16.39
N MET A 126 -0.90 7.40 -16.55
CA MET A 126 0.29 6.64 -16.94
C MET A 126 0.71 6.94 -18.38
N GLU A 127 -0.24 7.16 -19.29
CA GLU A 127 0.05 7.55 -20.68
C GLU A 127 0.70 8.94 -20.77
N ASP A 128 0.31 9.87 -19.89
CA ASP A 128 0.97 11.19 -19.79
C ASP A 128 2.39 11.05 -19.21
N LEU A 129 2.54 10.34 -18.09
CA LEU A 129 3.82 10.11 -17.41
C LEU A 129 4.82 9.39 -18.32
N PHE A 130 4.34 8.43 -19.11
CA PHE A 130 5.12 7.63 -20.06
C PHE A 130 4.85 8.02 -21.51
N SER A 131 4.69 9.32 -21.80
CA SER A 131 4.41 9.84 -23.15
C SER A 131 5.40 9.44 -24.25
N ASN A 132 6.59 8.95 -23.88
CA ASN A 132 7.59 8.41 -24.80
C ASN A 132 7.43 6.90 -25.10
N TYR A 133 6.46 6.25 -24.49
CA TYR A 133 6.11 4.84 -24.71
C TYR A 133 4.90 4.73 -25.62
N LYS A 134 4.77 3.59 -26.29
CA LYS A 134 3.49 3.23 -26.91
C LYS A 134 2.51 2.78 -25.82
N SER A 135 1.22 3.05 -26.01
CA SER A 135 0.18 2.65 -25.05
C SER A 135 0.18 1.13 -24.78
N GLU A 136 0.51 0.30 -25.78
CA GLU A 136 0.66 -1.16 -25.65
C GLU A 136 1.83 -1.62 -24.77
N ASP A 137 2.82 -0.75 -24.54
CA ASP A 137 3.99 -1.01 -23.70
C ASP A 137 3.79 -0.53 -22.25
N ILE A 138 2.63 0.09 -21.94
CA ILE A 138 2.22 0.49 -20.60
C ILE A 138 1.26 -0.58 -20.05
N LEU A 139 1.81 -1.52 -19.29
CA LEU A 139 1.06 -2.64 -18.73
C LEU A 139 0.50 -2.27 -17.38
N ILE A 140 -0.82 -2.13 -17.29
CA ILE A 140 -1.51 -1.79 -16.05
C ILE A 140 -2.28 -3.02 -15.56
N SER A 141 -1.93 -3.49 -14.37
CA SER A 141 -2.59 -4.62 -13.72
C SER A 141 -3.22 -4.19 -12.42
N PHE A 142 -4.42 -4.64 -12.13
CA PHE A 142 -5.10 -4.45 -10.85
C PHE A 142 -5.23 -5.77 -10.13
N ASN A 143 -4.73 -5.81 -8.90
CA ASN A 143 -4.82 -6.97 -8.03
C ASN A 143 -5.78 -6.66 -6.89
N SER A 144 -6.99 -7.20 -6.98
CA SER A 144 -8.05 -7.04 -5.98
C SER A 144 -8.35 -8.36 -5.27
N VAL A 145 -9.17 -8.30 -4.22
CA VAL A 145 -9.74 -9.49 -3.57
C VAL A 145 -10.49 -10.39 -4.57
N GLN A 146 -11.03 -9.81 -5.65
CA GLN A 146 -11.85 -10.50 -6.64
C GLN A 146 -11.02 -11.14 -7.77
N GLY A 147 -9.72 -10.88 -7.81
CA GLY A 147 -8.80 -11.45 -8.80
C GLY A 147 -7.90 -10.41 -9.46
N HIS A 148 -7.10 -10.91 -10.40
CA HIS A 148 -6.20 -10.13 -11.23
C HIS A 148 -6.89 -9.72 -12.54
N GLN A 149 -6.83 -8.44 -12.89
CA GLN A 149 -7.33 -7.93 -14.17
C GLN A 149 -6.36 -6.91 -14.77
N TYR A 150 -6.35 -6.79 -16.10
CA TYR A 150 -5.65 -5.72 -16.80
C TYR A 150 -6.61 -4.54 -16.99
N LEU A 151 -6.11 -3.33 -16.74
CA LEU A 151 -6.82 -2.06 -16.98
C LEU A 151 -6.38 -1.45 -18.32
#